data_AF-A0A536CQN6-F1
#
_entry.id   AF-A0A536CQN6-F1
#
_cell.length_a   1.000
_cell.length_b   1.000
_cell.length_c   1.000
_cell.angle_alpha   90.00
_cell.angle_beta   90.00
_cell.angle_gamma   90.00
#
_symmetry.space_group_name_H-M   'P 1'
#
loop_
_entity.id
_entity.type
_entity.pdbx_description
1 polymer ?
#
loop_
_entity_poly.entity_id
_entity_poly.type
_entity_poly.pdbx_seq_one_letter_code
_entity_poly.pdbx_strand_id
1 'polypeptide(L)' 'MKLLVVDDDRDLVELLEYALRREGYDVVRAYDG' A
#
# COMPACT_ATOMS: atom_id res chain seq x y z
N MET A 1 2.37 2.00 13.07
CA MET A 1 3.40 1.18 12.39
C MET A 1 3.37 1.55 10.92
N LYS A 2 4.54 1.68 10.27
CA LYS A 2 4.65 2.13 8.87
C LYS A 2 4.95 0.93 7.97
N LEU A 3 4.19 0.78 6.88
CA LEU A 3 4.28 -0.33 5.93
C LEU A 3 4.62 0.19 4.53
N LEU A 4 5.51 -0.49 3.83
CA LEU A 4 5.80 -0.25 2.41
C LEU A 4 5.18 -1.38 1.58
N VAL A 5 4.32 -1.01 0.64
CA VAL A 5 3.75 -1.92 -0.36
C VAL A 5 4.46 -1.62 -1.69
N VAL A 6 5.08 -2.65 -2.28
CA VAL A 6 5.78 -2.57 -3.56
C VAL A 6 5.18 -3.60 -4.51
N ASP A 7 4.54 -3.13 -5.58
CA ASP A 7 3.96 -3.95 -6.64
C ASP A 7 3.77 -3.08 -7.89
N ASP A 8 4.00 -3.63 -9.08
CA ASP A 8 3.86 -2.89 -10.34
C ASP A 8 2.40 -2.77 -10.81
N ASP A 9 1.49 -3.57 -10.24
CA ASP A 9 0.05 -3.44 -10.41
C ASP A 9 -0.53 -2.33 -9.51
N ARG A 10 -0.92 -1.21 -10.13
CA ARG A 10 -1.43 -0.04 -9.40
C ARG A 10 -2.77 -0.28 -8.72
N ASP A 11 -3.66 -1.04 -9.36
CA ASP A 11 -5.01 -1.28 -8.83
C ASP A 11 -4.93 -2.14 -7.57
N LEU A 12 -4.01 -3.12 -7.57
CA LEU A 12 -3.73 -3.95 -6.39
C LEU A 12 -3.18 -3.11 -5.22
N VAL A 13 -2.20 -2.25 -5.48
CA VAL A 13 -1.60 -1.39 -4.45
C VAL A 13 -2.64 -0.44 -3.84
N GLU A 14 -3.53 0.13 -4.64
CA GLU A 14 -4.60 1.02 -4.16
C GLU A 14 -5.61 0.26 -3.27
N LEU A 15 -6.00 -0.96 -3.67
CA LEU A 15 -6.87 -1.82 -2.87
C LEU A 15 -6.24 -2.16 -1.50
N LEU A 16 -4.95 -2.51 -1.50
CA LEU A 16 -4.21 -2.85 -0.29
C LEU A 16 -4.02 -1.62 0.61
N GLU A 17 -3.68 -0.46 0.05
CA GLU A 17 -3.58 0.80 0.80
C GLU A 17 -4.89 1.12 1.51
N TYR A 18 -6.02 1.01 0.82
CA TYR A 18 -7.34 1.24 1.40
C TYR A 18 -7.64 0.30 2.57
N ALA A 19 -7.41 -1.00 2.39
CA ALA A 19 -7.64 -2.00 3.43
C ALA A 19 -6.75 -1.75 4.67
N LEU A 20 -5.46 -1.54 4.46
CA LEU A 20 -4.48 -1.35 5.53
C LEU A 20 -4.68 -0.02 6.28
N ARG A 21 -5.04 1.06 5.58
CA ARG A 21 -5.36 2.34 6.25
C ARG A 21 -6.58 2.23 7.14
N ARG A 22 -7.59 1.44 6.75
CA ARG A 22 -8.77 1.19 7.60
C ARG A 22 -8.43 0.43 8.89
N GLU A 23 -7.36 -0.35 8.89
CA GLU A 23 -6.82 -1.01 10.08
C GLU A 23 -5.90 -0.10 10.92
N GLY A 24 -5.64 1.14 10.47
CA GLY A 24 -4.85 2.12 11.20
C GLY A 24 -3.36 2.11 10.88
N TYR A 25 -2.95 1.46 9.78
CA TYR A 25 -1.56 1.52 9.32
C TYR A 25 -1.26 2.78 8.53
N ASP A 26 -0.03 3.27 8.67
CA ASP A 26 0.54 4.29 7.79
C ASP A 26 1.20 3.57 6.61
N VAL A 27 0.64 3.73 5.41
CA VAL A 27 1.03 2.97 4.22
C VAL A 27 1.77 3.87 3.24
N VAL A 28 2.96 3.43 2.83
CA VAL A 28 3.77 3.98 1.74
C VAL A 28 3.72 3.02 0.56
N ARG A 29 3.70 3.57 -0.64
CA ARG A 29 3.60 2.82 -1.89
C ARG A 29 4.84 3.06 -2.73
N ALA A 30 5.30 2.02 -3.41
CA ALA A 30 6.22 2.11 -4.53
C ALA A 30 5.70 1.19 -5.65
N TYR A 31 5.89 1.62 -6.89
CA TYR A 31 5.46 0.86 -8.08
C TYR A 31 6.66 0.37 -8.90
N ASP A 32 7.84 0.80 -8.50
CA ASP A 32 9.12 0.60 -9.14
C ASP A 32 10.22 0.57 -8.06
N GLY A 33 11.32 -0.09 -8.41
CA GLY A 33 12.55 -0.14 -7.61
C GLY A 33 13.65 0.71 -8.21
#